data_AF-A0A2E1WA60-F1
#
_entry.id   AF-A0A2E1WA60-F1
#
_cell.length_a   1.000
_cell.length_b   1.000
_cell.length_c   1.000
_cell.angle_alpha   90.00
_cell.angle_beta   90.00
_cell.angle_gamma   90.00
#
_symmetry.space_group_name_H-M   'P 1'
#
loop_
_entity.id
_entity.type
_entity.pdbx_description
1 polymer ?
#
loop_
_entity_poly.entity_id
_entity_poly.type
_entity_poly.pdbx_seq_one_letter_code
_entity_poly.pdbx_strand_id
1 'polypeptide(L)'
;MINYEPTMPLLLLPAITFLMISFGTRFTVISNLIRKIHDESTDKSDLKTKDYRIRINSEISALNKRLLLTQILQISAGLGFLFNLLAILMFLVENKDLSFILFMSGLVTLIISIVLFIIEISISSKSLRVHITDVEDENQ
;
A
#
# COMPACT_ATOMS: atom_id res chain seq x y z
N MET A 1 -12.67 -38.63 -11.05
CA MET A 1 -12.62 -37.35 -11.78
C MET A 1 -12.62 -36.26 -10.73
N ILE A 2 -11.55 -35.47 -10.63
CA ILE A 2 -11.49 -34.34 -9.71
C ILE A 2 -12.44 -33.28 -10.29
N ASN A 3 -13.62 -33.13 -9.68
CA ASN A 3 -14.53 -32.04 -10.00
C ASN A 3 -13.81 -30.73 -9.64
N TYR A 4 -13.35 -29.99 -10.64
CA TYR A 4 -13.02 -28.58 -10.47
C TYR A 4 -14.35 -27.86 -10.29
N GLU A 5 -14.78 -27.69 -9.04
CA GLU A 5 -15.79 -26.68 -8.77
C GLU A 5 -15.27 -25.33 -9.29
N PRO A 6 -16.11 -24.51 -9.95
CA PRO A 6 -15.75 -23.17 -10.42
C PRO A 6 -15.52 -22.17 -9.27
N THR A 7 -15.19 -22.65 -8.08
CA THR A 7 -14.98 -21.85 -6.86
C THR A 7 -13.68 -21.06 -6.89
N MET A 8 -12.65 -21.52 -7.61
CA MET A 8 -11.36 -20.81 -7.74
C MET A 8 -11.50 -19.37 -8.30
N PRO A 9 -12.18 -19.14 -9.45
CA PRO A 9 -12.48 -17.78 -9.92
C PRO A 9 -13.41 -16.99 -8.99
N LEU A 10 -14.37 -17.67 -8.35
CA LEU A 10 -15.35 -17.04 -7.46
C LEU A 10 -14.70 -16.50 -6.17
N LEU A 11 -13.63 -17.13 -5.69
CA LEU A 11 -12.84 -16.69 -4.54
C LEU A 11 -11.96 -15.47 -4.85
N LEU A 12 -11.60 -15.24 -6.12
CA LEU A 12 -10.73 -14.13 -6.52
C LEU A 12 -11.44 -12.76 -6.42
N LEU A 13 -12.72 -12.71 -6.78
CA LEU A 13 -13.56 -11.50 -6.73
C LEU A 13 -13.60 -10.79 -5.36
N PRO A 14 -13.90 -11.49 -4.24
CA PRO A 14 -13.88 -10.88 -2.91
C PRO A 14 -12.47 -10.46 -2.45
N ALA A 15 -11.41 -11.13 -2.92
CA ALA A 15 -10.04 -10.74 -2.59
C ALA A 15 -9.65 -9.39 -3.23
N ILE A 16 -10.09 -9.11 -4.46
CA ILE A 16 -9.86 -7.82 -5.14
C ILE A 16 -10.57 -6.68 -4.42
N THR A 17 -11.85 -6.87 -4.09
CA THR A 17 -12.65 -5.83 -3.44
C THR A 17 -12.07 -5.52 -2.07
N PHE A 18 -11.60 -6.52 -1.34
CA PHE A 18 -10.88 -6.33 -0.09
C PHE A 18 -9.58 -5.53 -0.25
N LEU A 19 -8.77 -5.84 -1.27
CA LEU A 19 -7.57 -5.06 -1.61
C LEU A 19 -7.93 -3.59 -1.94
N MET A 20 -8.94 -3.37 -2.78
CA MET A 20 -9.40 -2.03 -3.15
C MET A 20 -9.87 -1.20 -1.94
N ILE A 21 -10.59 -1.82 -1.00
CA ILE A 21 -11.06 -1.17 0.24
C ILE A 21 -9.88 -0.83 1.17
N SER A 22 -8.90 -1.74 1.29
CA SER A 22 -7.67 -1.48 2.04
C SER A 22 -6.88 -0.28 1.48
N PHE A 23 -6.91 -0.08 0.16
CA PHE A 23 -6.22 1.01 -0.50
C PHE A 23 -6.88 2.36 -0.23
N GLY A 24 -8.21 2.42 -0.34
CA GLY A 24 -8.99 3.61 -0.04
C GLY A 24 -8.80 4.07 1.40
N THR A 25 -8.86 3.14 2.36
CA THR A 25 -8.71 3.45 3.79
C THR A 25 -7.32 4.00 4.13
N ARG A 26 -6.23 3.43 3.60
CA ARG A 26 -4.86 3.94 3.82
C ARG A 26 -4.64 5.32 3.20
N PHE A 27 -5.15 5.56 1.99
CA PHE A 27 -5.05 6.86 1.32
C PHE A 27 -5.80 7.95 2.09
N THR A 28 -7.02 7.67 2.54
CA THR A 28 -7.82 8.61 3.32
C THR A 28 -7.18 8.94 4.67
N VAL A 29 -6.64 7.95 5.38
CA VAL A 29 -5.96 8.18 6.67
C VAL A 29 -4.73 9.06 6.49
N ILE A 30 -3.90 8.81 5.47
CA ILE A 30 -2.72 9.65 5.20
C ILE A 30 -3.13 11.08 4.81
N SER A 31 -4.14 11.23 3.95
CA SER A 31 -4.60 12.53 3.46
C SER A 31 -5.19 13.38 4.60
N ASN A 32 -5.97 12.74 5.48
CA ASN A 32 -6.52 13.39 6.66
C ASN A 32 -5.42 13.77 7.66
N LEU A 33 -4.37 12.96 7.81
CA LEU A 33 -3.24 13.27 8.68
C LEU A 33 -2.42 14.46 8.13
N ILE A 34 -2.14 14.50 6.82
CA ILE A 34 -1.46 15.64 6.17
C ILE A 34 -2.27 16.92 6.37
N ARG A 35 -3.59 16.85 6.13
CA ARG A 35 -4.49 18.00 6.35
C ARG A 35 -4.50 18.46 7.80
N LYS A 36 -4.63 17.54 8.75
CA LYS A 36 -4.61 17.86 10.19
C LYS A 36 -3.31 18.55 10.61
N ILE A 37 -2.15 18.04 10.16
CA ILE A 37 -0.85 18.65 10.43
C ILE A 37 -0.75 20.05 9.79
N HIS A 38 -1.27 20.21 8.56
CA HIS A 38 -1.29 21.49 7.86
C HIS A 38 -2.21 22.51 8.55
N ASP A 39 -3.39 22.09 9.00
CA ASP A 39 -4.35 22.93 9.72
C ASP A 39 -3.78 23.36 11.08
N GLU A 40 -3.18 22.45 11.86
CA GLU A 40 -2.47 22.76 13.12
C GLU A 40 -1.23 23.66 12.93
N SER A 41 -0.66 23.70 11.72
CA SER A 41 0.44 24.60 11.36
C SER A 41 -0.02 25.99 10.95
N THR A 42 -1.25 26.12 10.45
CA THR A 42 -1.82 27.38 9.94
C THR A 42 -2.62 28.13 11.02
N ASP A 43 -3.26 27.41 11.94
CA ASP A 43 -4.09 27.98 13.01
C ASP A 43 -3.29 28.60 14.19
N LYS A 44 -1.96 28.44 14.20
CA LYS A 44 -1.06 28.99 15.23
C LYS A 44 -0.04 29.99 14.66
N SER A 45 -0.53 30.91 13.83
CA SER A 45 0.29 31.86 13.05
C SER A 45 1.14 32.86 13.84
N ASP A 46 1.02 32.96 15.18
CA ASP A 46 1.76 33.99 15.92
C ASP A 46 2.96 33.52 16.76
N LEU A 47 3.22 32.22 16.96
CA LEU A 47 4.24 31.79 17.94
C LEU A 47 5.01 30.49 17.59
N LYS A 48 5.31 30.21 16.31
CA LYS A 48 6.08 29.00 15.96
C LYS A 48 7.44 29.32 15.35
N THR A 49 8.50 29.05 16.12
CA THR A 49 9.93 29.15 15.76
C THR A 49 10.23 28.44 14.43
N LYS A 50 11.20 28.96 13.67
CA LYS A 50 11.66 28.39 12.38
C LYS A 50 11.91 26.88 12.44
N ASP A 51 12.38 26.37 13.57
CA ASP A 51 12.66 24.96 13.82
C ASP A 51 11.40 24.07 13.81
N TYR A 52 10.27 24.56 14.33
CA TYR A 52 8.99 23.83 14.29
C TYR A 52 8.52 23.61 12.85
N ARG A 53 8.64 24.63 11.99
CA ARG A 53 8.26 24.54 10.57
C ARG A 53 9.13 23.54 9.81
N ILE A 54 10.42 23.44 10.16
CA ILE A 54 11.35 22.48 9.56
C ILE A 54 10.98 21.05 9.98
N ARG A 55 10.66 20.83 11.26
CA ARG A 55 10.26 19.49 11.78
C ARG A 55 8.97 18.99 11.12
N ILE A 56 7.93 19.83 11.05
CA ILE A 56 6.65 19.52 10.39
C ILE A 56 6.85 19.15 8.91
N ASN A 57 7.64 19.94 8.17
CA ASN A 57 7.91 19.64 6.76
C ASN A 57 8.65 18.31 6.57
N SER A 58 9.55 17.95 7.49
CA SER A 58 10.24 16.67 7.45
C SER A 58 9.29 15.48 7.67
N GLU A 59 8.31 15.65 8.56
CA GLU A 59 7.31 14.62 8.88
C GLU A 59 6.32 14.43 7.72
N ILE A 60 5.82 15.53 7.14
CA ILE A 60 4.97 15.51 5.94
C ILE A 60 5.70 14.84 4.76
N SER A 61 7.00 15.14 4.58
CA SER A 61 7.82 14.53 3.53
C SER A 61 7.98 13.01 3.74
N ALA A 62 8.24 12.58 4.98
CA ALA A 62 8.32 11.15 5.32
C ALA A 62 6.99 10.43 5.06
N LEU A 63 5.86 11.08 5.38
CA LEU A 63 4.53 10.55 5.17
C LEU A 63 4.17 10.44 3.67
N ASN A 64 4.50 11.45 2.87
CA ASN A 64 4.37 11.41 1.41
C ASN A 64 5.22 10.30 0.77
N LYS A 65 6.44 10.07 1.27
CA LYS A 65 7.29 8.99 0.78
C LYS A 65 6.68 7.61 1.06
N ARG A 66 6.11 7.41 2.25
CA ARG A 66 5.38 6.17 2.60
C ARG A 66 4.13 5.98 1.74
N LEU A 67 3.40 7.07 1.46
CA LEU A 67 2.24 7.05 0.57
C LEU A 67 2.62 6.57 -0.84
N LEU A 68 3.65 7.16 -1.45
CA LEU A 68 4.12 6.77 -2.78
C LEU A 68 4.58 5.32 -2.82
N LEU A 69 5.32 4.87 -1.80
CA LEU A 69 5.81 3.49 -1.72
C LEU A 69 4.65 2.49 -1.58
N THR A 70 3.66 2.82 -0.77
CA THR A 70 2.42 2.05 -0.64
C THR A 70 1.65 2.04 -1.97
N GLN A 71 1.55 3.16 -2.68
CA GLN A 71 0.87 3.24 -3.97
C GLN A 71 1.53 2.35 -5.04
N ILE A 72 2.86 2.39 -5.15
CA ILE A 72 3.62 1.56 -6.11
C ILE A 72 3.41 0.07 -5.84
N LEU A 73 3.47 -0.32 -4.57
CA LEU A 73 3.21 -1.69 -4.14
C LEU A 73 1.82 -2.17 -4.57
N GLN A 74 0.81 -1.33 -4.37
CA GLN A 74 -0.59 -1.64 -4.69
C GLN A 74 -0.82 -1.75 -6.19
N ILE A 75 -0.22 -0.86 -6.99
CA ILE A 75 -0.25 -0.94 -8.45
C ILE A 75 0.40 -2.24 -8.93
N SER A 76 1.55 -2.62 -8.35
CA SER A 76 2.22 -3.88 -8.65
C SER A 76 1.37 -5.10 -8.27
N ALA A 77 0.72 -5.09 -7.10
CA ALA A 77 -0.22 -6.13 -6.70
C ALA A 77 -1.42 -6.23 -7.66
N GLY A 78 -2.00 -5.08 -8.04
CA GLY A 78 -3.10 -5.00 -8.98
C GLY A 78 -2.74 -5.51 -10.37
N LEU A 79 -1.52 -5.24 -10.85
CA LEU A 79 -0.99 -5.77 -12.11
C LEU A 79 -0.82 -7.30 -12.06
N GLY A 80 -0.22 -7.82 -10.98
CA GLY A 80 -0.06 -9.27 -10.80
C GLY A 80 -1.40 -9.99 -10.74
N PHE A 81 -2.38 -9.36 -10.08
CA PHE A 81 -3.75 -9.84 -10.06
C PHE A 81 -4.41 -9.81 -11.45
N LEU A 82 -4.24 -8.72 -12.21
CA LEU A 82 -4.78 -8.59 -13.56
C LEU A 82 -4.24 -9.68 -14.49
N PHE A 83 -2.94 -9.97 -14.44
CA PHE A 83 -2.35 -11.08 -15.21
C PHE A 83 -2.96 -12.43 -14.82
N ASN A 84 -3.21 -12.65 -13.53
CA ASN A 84 -3.86 -13.86 -13.06
C ASN A 84 -5.31 -13.97 -13.54
N LEU A 85 -6.06 -12.85 -13.56
CA LEU A 85 -7.41 -12.80 -14.11
C LEU A 85 -7.42 -13.08 -15.63
N LEU A 86 -6.45 -12.52 -16.35
CA LEU A 86 -6.28 -12.79 -17.77
C LEU A 86 -5.89 -14.25 -18.04
N ALA A 87 -5.08 -14.86 -17.16
CA ALA A 87 -4.75 -16.27 -17.23
C ALA A 87 -5.99 -17.16 -17.09
N ILE A 88 -6.88 -16.85 -16.15
CA ILE A 88 -8.17 -17.55 -15.98
C ILE A 88 -9.06 -17.35 -17.22
N LEU A 89 -9.08 -16.14 -17.80
CA LEU A 89 -9.83 -15.89 -19.04
C LEU A 89 -9.30 -16.73 -20.21
N MET A 90 -7.98 -16.81 -20.37
CA MET A 90 -7.36 -17.60 -21.45
C MET A 90 -7.53 -19.11 -21.23
N PHE A 91 -7.57 -19.55 -19.98
CA PHE A 91 -7.94 -20.92 -19.64
C PHE A 91 -9.37 -21.25 -20.09
N LEU A 92 -10.31 -20.31 -19.94
CA LEU A 92 -11.70 -20.49 -20.36
C LEU A 92 -11.88 -20.57 -21.88
N VAL A 93 -10.99 -19.93 -22.65
CA VAL A 93 -10.94 -20.00 -24.13
C VAL A 93 -10.10 -21.19 -24.61
N GLU A 94 -9.78 -22.14 -23.72
CA GLU A 94 -8.99 -23.36 -23.99
C GLU A 94 -7.54 -23.13 -24.45
N ASN A 95 -7.02 -21.89 -24.36
CA ASN A 95 -5.65 -21.56 -24.70
C ASN A 95 -4.70 -21.77 -23.49
N LYS A 96 -4.33 -23.04 -23.28
CA LYS A 96 -3.56 -23.47 -22.10
C LYS A 96 -2.15 -22.90 -22.02
N ASP A 97 -1.46 -22.76 -23.16
CA ASP A 97 -0.07 -22.29 -23.19
C ASP A 97 0.02 -20.81 -22.78
N LEU A 98 -0.85 -19.97 -23.34
CA LEU A 98 -0.90 -18.54 -22.98
C LEU A 98 -1.37 -18.33 -21.53
N SER A 99 -2.35 -19.13 -21.09
CA SER A 99 -2.83 -19.11 -19.70
C SER A 99 -1.71 -19.41 -18.71
N PHE A 100 -0.89 -20.43 -18.96
CA PHE A 100 0.21 -20.80 -18.08
C PHE A 100 1.27 -19.70 -17.97
N ILE A 101 1.65 -19.08 -19.09
CA ILE A 101 2.65 -18.00 -19.10
C ILE A 101 2.14 -16.78 -18.29
N LEU A 102 0.88 -16.37 -18.49
CA LEU A 102 0.26 -15.27 -17.76
C LEU A 102 0.07 -15.58 -16.27
N PHE A 103 -0.23 -16.83 -15.95
CA PHE A 103 -0.37 -17.27 -14.57
C PHE A 103 0.95 -17.17 -13.81
N MET A 104 2.04 -17.66 -14.41
CA MET A 104 3.38 -17.61 -13.83
C MET A 104 3.88 -16.16 -13.69
N SER A 105 3.65 -15.30 -14.69
CA SER A 105 4.04 -13.89 -14.60
C SER A 105 3.26 -13.13 -13.52
N GLY A 106 1.95 -13.40 -13.39
CA GLY A 106 1.10 -12.88 -12.33
C GLY A 106 1.57 -13.30 -10.94
N LEU A 107 1.89 -14.59 -10.76
CA LEU A 107 2.41 -15.13 -9.50
C LEU A 107 3.74 -14.47 -9.09
N VAL A 108 4.70 -14.37 -10.01
CA VAL A 108 6.01 -13.74 -9.72
C VAL A 108 5.82 -12.28 -9.33
N THR A 109 4.94 -11.55 -10.02
CA THR A 109 4.63 -10.15 -9.71
C THR A 109 4.02 -10.00 -8.32
N LEU A 110 3.09 -10.90 -7.94
CA LEU A 110 2.48 -10.90 -6.60
C LEU A 110 3.50 -11.22 -5.50
N ILE A 111 4.42 -12.16 -5.73
CA ILE A 111 5.49 -12.48 -4.77
C ILE A 111 6.37 -11.26 -4.54
N ILE A 112 6.80 -10.59 -5.61
CA ILE A 112 7.63 -9.37 -5.53
C ILE A 112 6.89 -8.28 -4.74
N SER A 113 5.60 -8.09 -5.03
CA SER A 113 4.75 -7.15 -4.30
C SER A 113 4.75 -7.48 -2.80
N ILE A 114 4.46 -8.72 -2.40
CA ILE A 114 4.44 -9.11 -0.99
C ILE A 114 5.79 -8.88 -0.29
N VAL A 115 6.91 -9.16 -0.95
CA VAL A 115 8.25 -8.90 -0.39
C VAL A 115 8.46 -7.39 -0.16
N LEU A 116 8.11 -6.55 -1.13
CA LEU A 116 8.19 -5.09 -0.99
C LEU A 116 7.28 -4.57 0.13
N PHE A 117 6.09 -5.18 0.31
CA PHE A 117 5.17 -4.84 1.40
C PHE A 117 5.77 -5.12 2.79
N ILE A 118 6.41 -6.27 2.96
CA ILE A 118 7.07 -6.63 4.22
C ILE A 118 8.19 -5.63 4.55
N ILE A 119 8.98 -5.24 3.56
CA ILE A 119 10.04 -4.24 3.71
C ILE A 119 9.45 -2.87 4.09
N GLU A 120 8.39 -2.43 3.40
CA GLU A 120 7.71 -1.16 3.68
C GLU A 120 7.21 -1.09 5.12
N ILE A 121 6.47 -2.12 5.58
CA ILE A 121 5.95 -2.20 6.94
C ILE A 121 7.09 -2.17 7.97
N SER A 122 8.19 -2.88 7.70
CA SER A 122 9.33 -2.95 8.61
C SER A 122 9.98 -1.58 8.80
N ILE A 123 10.18 -0.83 7.70
CA ILE A 123 10.74 0.53 7.73
C ILE A 123 9.76 1.52 8.37
N SER A 124 8.49 1.46 7.99
CA SER A 124 7.42 2.34 8.48
C SER A 124 7.25 2.20 10.00
N SER A 125 7.27 0.96 10.49
CA SER A 125 7.16 0.64 11.92
C SER A 125 8.41 1.06 12.72
N LYS A 126 9.60 0.99 12.12
CA LYS A 126 10.85 1.43 12.76
C LYS A 126 10.91 2.95 12.90
N SER A 127 10.55 3.68 11.85
CA SER A 127 10.57 5.16 11.86
C SER A 127 9.50 5.76 12.78
N LEU A 128 8.33 5.11 12.93
CA LEU A 128 7.32 5.57 13.88
C LEU A 128 7.78 5.44 15.35
N ARG A 129 8.48 4.34 15.69
CA ARG A 129 9.03 4.14 17.05
C ARG A 129 10.06 5.19 17.42
N VAL A 130 10.99 5.51 16.51
CA VAL A 130 12.01 6.54 16.75
C VAL A 130 11.38 7.92 16.95
N HIS A 131 10.34 8.27 16.19
CA HIS A 131 9.69 9.57 16.31
C HIS A 131 8.90 9.75 17.62
N ILE A 132 8.39 8.65 18.21
CA ILE A 132 7.71 8.70 19.52
C ILE A 132 8.72 8.84 20.65
N THR A 133 9.85 8.12 20.59
CA THR A 133 10.90 8.21 21.61
C THR A 133 11.51 9.62 21.69
N ASP A 134 11.74 10.28 20.55
CA ASP A 134 12.24 11.67 20.54
C ASP A 134 11.25 12.69 21.13
N VAL A 135 9.94 12.40 21.13
CA VAL A 135 8.91 13.28 21.73
C VAL A 135 8.75 13.01 23.22
N GLU A 136 9.00 11.79 23.69
CA GLU A 136 9.00 11.48 25.13
C GLU A 136 10.24 12.05 25.85
N ASP A 137 11.41 12.05 25.19
CA ASP A 137 12.64 12.60 25.77
C ASP A 137 12.69 14.15 25.76
N GLU A 138 11.99 14.83 24.85
CA GLU A 138 11.86 16.30 24.86
C GLU A 138 10.90 16.84 25.95
N ASN A 139 10.14 15.97 26.62
CA ASN A 139 9.21 16.34 27.70
C ASN A 139 9.75 16.05 29.12
N GLN A 140 11.05 15.75 29.26
CA GLN A 140 11.77 15.72 30.55
C GLN A 140 12.68 16.95 30.70
#